data_AF-X8DKA0-F1
#
_entry.id   AF-X8DKA0-F1
#
_cell.length_a   1.000
_cell.length_b   1.000
_cell.length_c   1.000
_cell.angle_alpha   90.00
_cell.angle_beta   90.00
_cell.angle_gamma   90.00
#
_symmetry.space_group_name_H-M   'P 1'
#
loop_
_entity.id
_entity.type
_entity.pdbx_description
1 polymer ?
#
loop_
_entity_poly.entity_id
_entity_poly.type
_entity_poly.pdbx_seq_one_letter_code
_entity_poly.pdbx_strand_id
1 'polypeptide(L)' 'MRRTRPGDADRIDELCSEAGKPLQPWQIQFLTRLEQHDIDVQFAEMVRGFNR' A
#
# COMPACT_ATOMS: atom_id res chain seq x y z
N MET A 1 -6.60 -6.84 9.34
CA MET A 1 -6.59 -5.98 8.14
C MET A 1 -5.98 -6.79 7.00
N ARG A 2 -6.55 -6.72 5.79
CA ARG A 2 -5.96 -7.34 4.60
C ARG A 2 -4.67 -6.58 4.27
N ARG A 3 -3.58 -7.28 3.93
CA ARG A 3 -2.32 -6.64 3.49
C ARG A 3 -2.57 -5.83 2.22
N THR A 4 -1.95 -4.66 2.13
CA THR A 4 -1.93 -3.84 0.91
C THR A 4 -1.01 -4.46 -0.12
N ARG A 5 -1.38 -4.30 -1.39
CA ARG A 5 -0.62 -4.71 -2.57
C ARG A 5 -0.01 -3.49 -3.23
N PRO A 6 1.08 -3.67 -4.01
CA PRO A 6 1.62 -2.57 -4.82
C PRO A 6 0.53 -1.93 -5.69
N GLY A 7 0.41 -0.60 -5.63
CA GLY A 7 -0.58 0.18 -6.37
C GLY A 7 -1.97 0.28 -5.72
N ASP A 8 -2.19 -0.31 -4.53
CA ASP A 8 -3.44 -0.11 -3.79
C ASP A 8 -3.58 1.35 -3.33
N ALA A 9 -2.48 2.02 -2.95
CA ALA A 9 -2.50 3.42 -2.53
C ALA A 9 -3.03 4.34 -3.65
N ASP A 10 -2.50 4.18 -4.87
CA ASP A 10 -2.91 4.95 -6.05
C ASP A 10 -4.36 4.63 -6.43
N ARG A 11 -4.73 3.34 -6.39
CA ARG A 11 -6.10 2.90 -6.69
C ARG A 11 -7.12 3.50 -5.71
N ILE A 12 -6.78 3.62 -4.43
CA ILE A 12 -7.65 4.24 -3.44
C ILE A 12 -7.79 5.74 -3.72
N ASP A 13 -6.71 6.42 -4.10
CA ASP A 13 -6.75 7.85 -4.47
C ASP A 13 -7.65 8.11 -5.69
N GLU A 14 -7.55 7.28 -6.73
CA GLU A 14 -8.43 7.31 -7.90
C GLU A 14 -9.90 7.16 -7.51
N LEU A 15 -10.23 6.11 -6.73
CA LEU A 15 -11.61 5.86 -6.29
C LEU A 15 -12.18 6.99 -5.42
N CYS A 16 -11.35 7.56 -4.55
CA CYS A 16 -11.72 8.70 -3.73
C CYS A 16 -11.99 9.95 -4.59
N SER A 17 -11.17 10.18 -5.61
CA SER A 17 -11.35 11.26 -6.58
C SER A 17 -12.63 11.09 -7.40
N GLU A 18 -12.89 9.89 -7.92
CA GLU A 18 -14.13 9.55 -8.64
C GLU A 18 -15.39 9.71 -7.79
N ALA A 19 -15.29 9.43 -6.49
CA ALA A 19 -16.36 9.62 -5.52
C ALA A 19 -16.58 11.10 -5.10
N GLY A 20 -15.81 12.04 -5.65
CA GLY A 20 -15.86 13.46 -5.29
C GLY A 20 -15.32 13.76 -3.89
N LYS A 21 -14.50 12.87 -3.33
CA LYS A 21 -13.89 12.97 -2.01
C LYS A 21 -12.37 12.78 -2.11
N PRO A 22 -11.65 13.70 -2.78
CA PRO A 22 -10.22 13.56 -2.99
C PRO A 22 -9.47 13.45 -1.66
N LEU A 23 -8.47 12.59 -1.62
CA LEU A 23 -7.65 12.42 -0.44
C LEU A 23 -6.81 13.68 -0.17
N GLN A 24 -6.60 13.96 1.11
CA GLN A 24 -5.65 14.97 1.54
C GLN A 24 -4.22 14.46 1.36
N PRO A 25 -3.22 15.35 1.17
CA PRO A 25 -1.83 14.93 0.94
C PRO A 25 -1.27 13.98 1.99
N TRP A 26 -1.61 14.19 3.28
CA TRP A 26 -1.14 13.32 4.36
C TRP A 26 -1.78 11.92 4.32
N GLN A 27 -3.00 11.80 3.78
CA GLN A 27 -3.71 10.52 3.65
C GLN A 27 -3.04 9.66 2.58
N ILE A 28 -2.69 10.25 1.44
CA ILE A 28 -1.95 9.58 0.37
C ILE A 28 -0.58 9.13 0.91
N GLN A 29 0.17 10.02 1.55
CA GLN A 29 1.47 9.68 2.15
C GLN A 29 1.36 8.54 3.17
N PHE A 30 0.28 8.51 3.95
CA PHE A 30 0.03 7.44 4.90
C PHE A 30 -0.25 6.10 4.20
N LEU A 31 -1.10 6.10 3.16
CA LEU A 31 -1.39 4.90 2.37
C LEU A 31 -0.13 4.37 1.67
N THR A 32 0.68 5.23 1.06
CA THR A 32 1.96 4.83 0.44
C THR A 32 2.91 4.21 1.45
N ARG A 33 2.99 4.73 2.68
CA ARG A 33 3.83 4.14 3.74
C ARG A 33 3.33 2.77 4.19
N LEU A 34 2.01 2.58 4.29
CA LEU A 34 1.43 1.28 4.61
C LEU A 34 1.74 0.26 3.51
N GLU A 35 1.57 0.66 2.25
CA GLU A 35 1.89 -0.17 1.09
C GLU A 35 3.35 -0.61 1.08
N GLN A 36 4.27 0.34 1.28
CA GLN A 36 5.71 0.04 1.34
C GLN A 36 6.05 -0.93 2.47
N HIS A 37 5.49 -0.72 3.66
CA HIS A 37 5.72 -1.61 4.80
C HIS A 37 5.29 -3.05 4.48
N ASP A 38 4.12 -3.22 3.87
CA ASP A 38 3.62 -4.55 3.53
C ASP A 38 4.42 -5.23 2.42
N ILE A 39 4.99 -4.46 1.49
CA ILE A 39 5.94 -4.94 0.48
C ILE A 39 7.22 -5.42 1.15
N ASP A 40 7.78 -4.63 2.08
CA ASP A 40 9.01 -4.98 2.79
C ASP A 40 8.85 -6.28 3.60
N VAL A 41 7.70 -6.44 4.27
CA VAL A 41 7.37 -7.68 5.00
C VAL A 41 7.27 -8.88 4.06
N GLN A 42 6.60 -8.73 2.91
CA GLN A 42 6.49 -9.81 1.91
C GLN A 42 7.85 -10.19 1.33
N PHE A 43 8.70 -9.21 1.06
CA PHE A 43 10.06 -9.45 0.58
C PHE A 43 10.89 -10.19 1.64
N ALA A 44 10.82 -9.78 2.90
CA ALA A 44 11.53 -10.45 4.00
C ALA A 44 11.07 -11.92 4.17
N GLU A 45 9.77 -12.19 4.02
CA GLU A 45 9.22 -13.55 4.03
C GLU A 45 9.75 -14.38 2.85
N MET A 46 9.80 -13.80 1.65
CA MET A 46 10.35 -14.47 0.46
C MET A 46 11.84 -14.84 0.64
N VAL A 47 12.66 -13.91 1.13
CA VAL A 47 14.09 -14.15 1.39
C VAL A 47 14.30 -15.26 2.43
N ARG A 48 13.50 -15.27 3.50
CA ARG A 48 13.55 -16.35 4.51
C ARG A 48 13.15 -17.69 3.94
N GLY A 49 12.17 -17.72 3.04
CA GLY A 49 11.73 -18.94 2.34
C GLY A 49 12.77 -19.49 1.37
N PHE A 50 13.55 -18.62 0.70
CA PHE A 50 14.60 -19.01 -0.25
C PHE A 50 15.86 -19.58 0.42
N ASN A 51 16.17 -19.18 1.65
CA ASN A 51 17.36 -19.63 2.39
C ASN A 51 17.13 -20.93 3.18
N ARG A 52 16.09 -21.71 2.84
CA ARG A 52 15.69 -22.94 3.53
C ARG A 52 15.74 -24.12 2.57
#